data_AF-A0A938FEL0-F1
#
_entry.id   AF-A0A938FEL0-F1
#
_cell.length_a   1.000
_cell.length_b   1.000
_cell.length_c   1.000
_cell.angle_alpha   90.00
_cell.angle_beta   90.00
_cell.angle_gamma   90.00
#
_symmetry.space_group_name_H-M   'P 1'
#
loop_
_entity.id
_entity.type
_entity.pdbx_description
1 polymer ?
#
loop_
_entity_poly.entity_id
_entity_poly.type
_entity_poly.pdbx_seq_one_letter_code
_entity_poly.pdbx_strand_id
1 'polypeptide(L)' 'ALLTAKINHLTEHLQAHPHDHHSRRGLLLMVGRRRRQLDYLAKTDIEKYRALIEQLGIRR' A
#
# COMPACT_ATOMS: atom_id res chain seq x y z
N ALA A 1 8.33 2.32 6.40
CA ALA A 1 7.29 2.83 5.46
C ALA A 1 5.92 2.89 6.16
N LEU A 2 5.44 4.09 6.51
CA LEU A 2 4.22 4.26 7.32
C LEU A 2 2.92 3.80 6.62
N LEU A 3 2.79 4.05 5.31
CA LEU A 3 1.58 3.67 4.54
C LEU A 3 1.40 2.15 4.44
N THR A 4 2.49 1.40 4.22
CA THR A 4 2.44 -0.06 4.13
C THR A 4 2.00 -0.69 5.45
N ALA A 5 2.56 -0.24 6.58
CA ALA A 5 2.16 -0.73 7.90
C ALA A 5 0.67 -0.46 8.19
N LYS A 6 0.18 0.75 7.86
CA LYS A 6 -1.24 1.11 8.01
C LYS A 6 -2.16 0.26 7.13
N ILE A 7 -1.76 0.00 5.88
CA ILE A 7 -2.52 -0.85 4.94
C ILE A 7 -2.64 -2.27 5.51
N ASN A 8 -1.54 -2.85 6.01
CA ASN A 8 -1.55 -4.21 6.57
C ASN A 8 -2.48 -4.29 7.80
N HIS A 9 -2.34 -3.36 8.74
CA HIS A 9 -3.20 -3.30 9.92
C HIS A 9 -4.69 -3.15 9.57
N LEU A 10 -5.04 -2.26 8.63
CA LEU A 10 -6.43 -2.11 8.18
C LEU A 10 -6.94 -3.32 7.41
N THR A 11 -6.07 -4.05 6.72
CA THR A 11 -6.45 -5.27 6.01
C THR A 11 -6.86 -6.34 7.03
N GLU A 12 -6.10 -6.52 8.11
CA GLU A 12 -6.45 -7.42 9.22
C GLU A 12 -7.75 -6.98 9.91
N HIS A 13 -7.91 -5.69 10.20
CA HIS A 13 -9.14 -5.15 10.77
C HIS A 13 -10.39 -5.47 9.93
N LEU A 14 -10.30 -5.31 8.61
CA LEU A 14 -11.41 -5.57 7.69
C LEU A 14 -11.71 -7.06 7.49
N GLN A 15 -10.78 -7.96 7.83
CA GLN A 15 -11.07 -9.40 7.88
C GLN A 15 -12.03 -9.72 9.03
N ALA A 16 -11.81 -9.10 10.20
CA ALA A 16 -12.72 -9.23 11.34
C ALA A 16 -14.04 -8.45 11.15
N HIS A 17 -14.01 -7.35 10.39
CA HIS A 17 -15.16 -6.47 10.16
C HIS A 17 -15.50 -6.32 8.67
N PRO A 18 -16.06 -7.36 8.02
CA PRO A 18 -16.28 -7.37 6.58
C PRO A 18 -17.29 -6.29 6.10
N HIS A 19 -18.23 -5.91 6.97
CA HIS A 19 -19.28 -4.91 6.69
C HIS A 19 -18.83 -3.45 6.90
N ASP A 20 -17.59 -3.20 7.32
CA ASP A 20 -17.08 -1.83 7.40
C ASP A 20 -16.67 -1.32 6.00
N HIS A 21 -17.65 -0.78 5.30
CA HIS A 21 -17.46 -0.19 3.97
C HIS A 21 -16.74 1.16 4.00
N HIS A 22 -16.84 1.89 5.11
CA HIS A 22 -16.25 3.23 5.24
C HIS A 22 -14.73 3.14 5.38
N SER A 23 -14.24 2.23 6.24
CA SER A 23 -12.81 1.93 6.37
C SER A 23 -12.24 1.29 5.11
N ARG A 24 -13.01 0.42 4.43
CA ARG A 24 -12.61 -0.15 3.12
C ARG A 24 -12.38 0.92 2.07
N ARG A 25 -13.21 1.95 2.00
CA ARG A 25 -13.00 3.11 1.11
C ARG A 25 -11.69 3.83 1.45
N GLY A 26 -11.42 4.06 2.74
CA GLY A 26 -10.15 4.65 3.20
C GLY A 26 -8.93 3.81 2.81
N LEU A 27 -9.02 2.49 2.96
CA LEU A 27 -7.99 1.54 2.53
C LEU A 27 -7.68 1.67 1.03
N LEU A 28 -8.71 1.72 0.17
CA LEU A 28 -8.53 1.87 -1.28
C LEU A 28 -7.82 3.19 -1.64
N LEU A 29 -8.15 4.29 -0.96
CA LEU A 29 -7.47 5.57 -1.16
C LEU A 29 -5.98 5.50 -0.77
N MET A 30 -5.65 4.83 0.34
CA MET A 30 -4.26 4.63 0.76
C MET A 30 -3.48 3.74 -0.21
N VAL A 31 -4.08 2.65 -0.69
CA VAL A 31 -3.48 1.78 -1.71
C VAL A 31 -3.22 2.57 -3.00
N GLY A 32 -4.18 3.38 -3.45
CA GLY A 32 -4.01 4.24 -4.63
C GLY A 32 -2.91 5.28 -4.46
N ARG A 33 -2.79 5.90 -3.26
CA ARG A 33 -1.70 6.84 -2.96
C ARG A 33 -0.33 6.15 -2.98
N ARG A 34 -0.22 4.96 -2.37
CA ARG A 34 1.02 4.16 -2.39
C ARG A 34 1.41 3.81 -3.83
N ARG A 35 0.46 3.39 -4.66
CA ARG A 35 0.69 3.09 -6.08
C ARG A 35 1.26 4.29 -6.83
N ARG A 36 0.66 5.48 -6.69
CA ARG A 36 1.18 6.70 -7.34
C ARG A 36 2.61 7.06 -6.93
N GLN A 37 2.95 6.86 -5.65
CA GLN A 37 4.31 7.09 -5.16
C GLN A 37 5.31 6.08 -5.74
N LEU A 38 4.93 4.81 -5.82
CA LEU A 38 5.75 3.77 -6.45
C LEU A 38 5.91 3.99 -7.95
N ASP A 39 4.85 4.41 -8.65
CA ASP A 39 4.91 4.74 -10.08
C ASP A 39 5.84 5.93 -10.35
N TYR A 40 5.81 6.94 -9.47
CA TYR A 40 6.76 8.06 -9.52
C TYR A 40 8.20 7.60 -9.29
N LEU A 41 8.43 6.74 -8.28
CA LEU A 41 9.75 6.22 -7.98
C LEU A 41 10.28 5.36 -9.15
N ALA A 42 9.44 4.52 -9.74
CA ALA A 42 9.81 3.71 -10.90
C ALA A 42 10.23 4.54 -12.12
N LYS A 43 9.63 5.73 -12.30
CA LYS A 43 9.98 6.65 -13.39
C LYS A 43 11.26 7.45 -13.12
N THR A 44 11.56 7.74 -11.86
CA THR A 44 12.69 8.58 -11.47
C THR A 44 13.95 7.78 -11.16
N ASP A 45 13.81 6.63 -10.50
CA ASP A 45 14.91 5.78 -10.05
C ASP A 45 14.45 4.32 -9.95
N ILE A 46 14.77 3.53 -10.97
CA ILE A 46 14.34 2.14 -11.07
C ILE A 46 15.02 1.24 -10.03
N GLU A 47 16.25 1.54 -9.62
CA GLU A 47 17.00 0.74 -8.65
C GLU A 47 16.43 0.92 -7.24
N LYS A 48 16.12 2.17 -6.84
CA LYS A 48 15.40 2.42 -5.59
C LYS A 48 14.01 1.79 -5.58
N TYR A 49 13.30 1.80 -6.70
CA TYR A 49 12.00 1.13 -6.82
C TYR A 49 12.11 -0.38 -6.58
N ARG A 50 13.08 -1.05 -7.20
CA ARG A 50 13.33 -2.48 -7.03
C ARG A 50 13.69 -2.82 -5.59
N ALA A 51 14.66 -2.11 -5.01
CA ALA A 51 15.07 -2.30 -3.62
C ALA A 51 13.90 -2.09 -2.64
N LEU A 52 13.09 -1.05 -2.85
CA LEU A 52 11.94 -0.75 -1.99
C LEU A 52 10.84 -1.82 -2.08
N ILE A 53 10.56 -2.33 -3.28
CA ILE A 53 9.58 -3.40 -3.48
C ILE A 53 10.03 -4.69 -2.83
N GLU A 54 11.30 -5.05 -2.99
CA GLU A 54 11.89 -6.25 -2.39
C GLU A 54 11.84 -6.15 -0.85
N GLN A 55 12.30 -5.03 -0.30
CA GLN A 55 12.29 -4.79 1.14
C GLN A 55 10.87 -4.84 1.75
N LEU A 56 9.86 -4.38 1.02
CA LEU A 56 8.47 -4.33 1.50
C LEU A 56 7.63 -5.55 1.10
N GLY A 57 8.18 -6.49 0.31
CA GLY A 57 7.46 -7.68 -0.17
C GLY A 57 6.20 -7.36 -1.00
N ILE A 58 6.13 -6.19 -1.64
CA ILE A 58 4.94 -5.75 -2.38
C ILE A 58 4.90 -6.45 -3.74
N ARG A 59 3.91 -7.31 -3.97
CA ARG A 59 3.71 -7.96 -5.28
C ARG A 59 2.98 -7.02 -6.25
N ARG A 60 3.38 -7.10 -7.52
CA ARG A 60 2.87 -6.31 -8.65
C ARG A 60 1.54 -6.83 -9.14
#